data_AF-A0A2V8JMX1-F1
#
_entry.id   AF-A0A2V8JMX1-F1
#
_cell.length_a   1.000
_cell.length_b   1.000
_cell.length_c   1.000
_cell.angle_alpha   90.00
_cell.angle_beta   90.00
_cell.angle_gamma   90.00
#
_symmetry.space_group_name_H-M   'P 1'
#
loop_
_entity.id
_entity.type
_entity.pdbx_description
1 polymer ?
#
loop_
_entity_poly.entity_id
_entity_poly.type
_entity_poly.pdbx_seq_one_letter_code
_entity_poly.pdbx_strand_id
1 'polypeptide(L)'
;MSGLHVIIVAGECVPYAKAGGLADVIGALPLALEKLGLSVTVVIPRHRIIDLPRFGFDPCPVPGEGRVPVGFESISYDIYRSMMPHSSVEVFLVGNDRFFDRDGIYVDVSTGKDYPDQADRWIFFQRAVMDFFQTASPSPDILHCHDHQTGLIPAYLRKIYRSQRKYAGTRSVFTIHNMGYPGLFPREVMTRSGFNEAEFYPTSPFEFYGMLNFMKVGITYADLITTVSRTYACEIQQSKEYGYGLEGVLRERSGDLIGILNGIDDQLWNPENDRLIPVPYTVSDLSGKLENKKALLREFEVDGSHLEWPVVAMISRIDVQKGFDLVMSILDYLLSKNLYFVLLGTGNKETEVYLVPHAVALRAMRPEPDVQLAVWHRPDCPLDRWSGRHSLRIRSIDRSGDGILLQRLSSPAVQGRHRSRASVVAQPPPVAPADAEWHAARFQLERIRDKVCRSLRMPDKERA
;
A
#
# COMPACT_ATOMS: atom_id res chain seq x y z
N MET A 1 -13.68 -21.24 -20.28
CA MET A 1 -12.26 -21.22 -19.93
C MET A 1 -12.17 -21.31 -18.42
N SER A 2 -11.41 -22.25 -17.84
CA SER A 2 -11.08 -22.20 -16.42
C SER A 2 -10.34 -20.88 -16.18
N GLY A 3 -10.83 -20.04 -15.26
CA GLY A 3 -10.21 -18.75 -14.94
C GLY A 3 -8.77 -18.94 -14.47
N LEU A 4 -7.90 -17.97 -14.78
CA LEU A 4 -6.52 -17.96 -14.28
C LEU A 4 -6.51 -18.00 -12.74
N HIS A 5 -5.57 -18.76 -12.18
CA HIS A 5 -5.34 -18.80 -10.74
C HIS A 5 -4.20 -17.86 -10.34
N VAL A 6 -4.55 -16.87 -9.50
CA VAL A 6 -3.64 -15.84 -9.00
C VAL A 6 -3.40 -16.03 -7.52
N ILE A 7 -2.15 -16.26 -7.13
CA ILE A 7 -1.72 -16.22 -5.73
C ILE A 7 -1.12 -14.85 -5.45
N ILE A 8 -1.81 -14.07 -4.63
CA ILE A 8 -1.36 -12.77 -4.12
C ILE A 8 -0.60 -13.00 -2.82
N VAL A 9 0.65 -12.55 -2.78
CA VAL A 9 1.52 -12.67 -1.61
C VAL A 9 1.86 -11.27 -1.11
N ALA A 10 1.63 -11.04 0.18
CA ALA A 10 1.86 -9.74 0.81
C ALA A 10 2.25 -9.87 2.29
N GLY A 11 2.73 -8.78 2.90
CA GLY A 11 3.05 -8.74 4.32
C GLY A 11 1.86 -8.48 5.25
N GLU A 12 0.75 -7.96 4.73
CA GLU A 12 -0.43 -7.54 5.50
C GLU A 12 -1.71 -7.59 4.64
N CYS A 13 -2.89 -7.72 5.27
CA CYS A 13 -4.19 -7.79 4.61
C CYS A 13 -5.32 -7.51 5.61
N VAL A 14 -6.24 -6.61 5.27
CA VAL A 14 -7.47 -6.44 6.07
C VAL A 14 -8.47 -7.56 5.76
N PRO A 15 -9.25 -8.03 6.75
CA PRO A 15 -9.36 -7.53 8.13
C PRO A 15 -8.38 -8.16 9.12
N TYR A 16 -7.43 -8.98 8.66
CA TYR A 16 -6.62 -9.86 9.51
C TYR A 16 -5.46 -9.14 10.20
N ALA A 17 -4.64 -8.43 9.44
CA ALA A 17 -3.44 -7.75 9.92
C ALA A 17 -3.24 -6.46 9.12
N LYS A 18 -3.15 -5.32 9.83
CA LYS A 18 -3.01 -3.98 9.22
C LYS A 18 -1.93 -3.17 9.92
N ALA A 19 -0.93 -2.76 9.16
CA ALA A 19 0.06 -1.76 9.53
C ALA A 19 -0.01 -0.52 8.62
N GLY A 20 -0.36 -0.69 7.34
CA GLY A 20 -0.40 0.38 6.36
C GLY A 20 -1.54 0.29 5.36
N GLY A 21 -1.41 1.07 4.28
CA GLY A 21 -2.37 1.09 3.17
C GLY A 21 -2.25 -0.10 2.22
N LEU A 22 -1.13 -0.85 2.27
CA LEU A 22 -1.00 -2.10 1.52
C LEU A 22 -2.07 -3.09 2.00
N ALA A 23 -2.32 -3.17 3.31
CA ALA A 23 -3.36 -4.04 3.86
C ALA A 23 -4.74 -3.77 3.25
N ASP A 24 -5.08 -2.50 3.01
CA ASP A 24 -6.35 -2.09 2.39
C ASP A 24 -6.42 -2.55 0.93
N VAL A 25 -5.31 -2.44 0.19
CA VAL A 25 -5.23 -2.94 -1.19
C VAL A 25 -5.41 -4.46 -1.23
N ILE A 26 -4.75 -5.21 -0.35
CA ILE A 26 -4.88 -6.68 -0.29
C ILE A 26 -6.25 -7.09 0.24
N GLY A 27 -6.96 -6.21 0.96
CA GLY A 27 -8.36 -6.43 1.35
C GLY A 27 -9.35 -6.36 0.20
N ALA A 28 -9.09 -5.47 -0.78
CA ALA A 28 -10.06 -5.14 -1.84
C ALA A 28 -9.71 -5.76 -3.21
N LEU A 29 -8.43 -5.76 -3.59
CA LEU A 29 -7.98 -6.25 -4.90
C LEU A 29 -8.36 -7.72 -5.16
N PRO A 30 -8.18 -8.66 -4.22
CA PRO A 30 -8.56 -10.06 -4.46
C PRO A 30 -10.05 -10.23 -4.78
N LEU A 31 -10.91 -9.52 -4.06
CA LEU A 31 -12.36 -9.52 -4.26
C LEU A 31 -12.74 -8.94 -5.62
N ALA A 32 -12.05 -7.87 -6.05
CA ALA A 32 -12.26 -7.29 -7.37
C ALA A 32 -11.85 -8.25 -8.50
N LEU A 33 -10.73 -8.96 -8.35
CA LEU A 33 -10.26 -9.96 -9.31
C LEU A 33 -11.19 -11.18 -9.37
N GLU A 34 -11.70 -11.63 -8.22
CA GLU A 34 -12.72 -12.68 -8.15
C GLU A 34 -13.99 -12.29 -8.92
N LYS A 35 -14.49 -11.07 -8.76
CA LYS A 35 -15.64 -10.56 -9.51
C LYS A 35 -15.42 -10.55 -11.03
N LEU A 36 -14.17 -10.52 -11.48
CA LEU A 36 -13.77 -10.65 -12.89
C LEU A 36 -13.66 -12.12 -13.35
N GLY A 37 -13.97 -13.09 -12.49
CA GLY A 37 -13.96 -14.51 -12.79
C GLY A 37 -12.60 -15.21 -12.60
N LEU A 38 -11.66 -14.56 -11.90
CA LEU A 38 -10.36 -15.16 -11.57
C LEU A 38 -10.49 -16.00 -10.29
N SER A 39 -9.72 -17.10 -10.23
CA SER A 39 -9.50 -17.80 -8.96
C SER A 39 -8.37 -17.08 -8.22
N VAL A 40 -8.63 -16.66 -6.98
CA VAL A 40 -7.68 -15.85 -6.22
C VAL A 40 -7.41 -16.46 -4.86
N THR A 41 -6.14 -16.51 -4.50
CA THR A 41 -5.65 -16.92 -3.19
C THR A 41 -4.78 -15.81 -2.61
N VAL A 42 -4.96 -15.49 -1.34
CA VAL A 42 -4.14 -14.52 -0.60
C VAL A 42 -3.25 -15.26 0.39
N VAL A 43 -1.98 -14.87 0.47
CA VAL A 43 -1.01 -15.45 1.41
C VAL A 43 -0.30 -14.35 2.17
N ILE A 44 -0.40 -14.39 3.49
CA ILE A 44 0.26 -13.45 4.41
C ILE A 44 0.91 -14.21 5.57
N PRO A 45 1.83 -13.59 6.33
CA PRO A 45 2.31 -14.20 7.56
C PRO A 45 1.24 -14.30 8.64
N ARG A 46 1.33 -15.30 9.52
CA ARG A 46 0.49 -15.43 10.72
C ARG A 46 0.99 -14.47 11.80
N HIS A 47 0.77 -13.18 11.62
CA HIS A 47 1.06 -12.18 12.66
C HIS A 47 0.23 -12.47 13.92
N ARG A 48 0.83 -12.28 15.11
CA ARG A 48 0.17 -12.49 16.41
C ARG A 48 -1.17 -11.76 16.57
N ILE A 49 -1.32 -10.59 15.93
CA ILE A 49 -2.55 -9.81 15.99
C ILE A 49 -3.76 -10.50 15.34
N ILE A 50 -3.53 -11.53 14.52
CA ILE A 50 -4.59 -12.26 13.82
C ILE A 50 -5.29 -13.20 14.81
N ASP A 51 -6.57 -12.90 15.06
CA ASP A 51 -7.47 -13.72 15.86
C ASP A 51 -7.99 -14.91 15.01
N LEU A 52 -7.31 -16.06 15.11
CA LEU A 52 -7.62 -17.23 14.29
C LEU A 52 -9.06 -17.73 14.49
N PRO A 53 -9.59 -17.91 15.72
CA PRO A 53 -10.97 -18.35 15.92
C PRO A 53 -11.99 -17.36 15.35
N ARG A 54 -11.79 -16.05 15.57
CA ARG A 54 -12.73 -15.02 15.08
C ARG A 54 -12.89 -15.04 13.57
N PHE A 55 -11.80 -15.32 12.86
CA PHE A 55 -11.79 -15.35 11.39
C PHE A 55 -11.93 -16.75 10.81
N GLY A 56 -12.19 -17.78 11.64
CA GLY A 56 -12.40 -19.15 11.18
C GLY A 56 -11.18 -19.71 10.43
N PHE A 57 -9.98 -19.51 10.96
CA PHE A 57 -8.77 -20.12 10.42
C PHE A 57 -8.57 -21.51 11.00
N ASP A 58 -8.58 -22.51 10.13
CA ASP A 58 -8.31 -23.90 10.49
C ASP A 58 -6.86 -24.28 10.12
N PRO A 59 -6.19 -25.13 10.91
CA PRO A 59 -4.91 -25.72 10.52
C PRO A 59 -5.03 -26.45 9.18
N CYS A 60 -4.12 -26.17 8.26
CA CYS A 60 -4.02 -26.81 6.97
C CYS A 60 -2.81 -27.76 6.95
N PRO A 61 -2.99 -29.04 6.60
CA PRO A 61 -1.88 -29.98 6.54
C PRO A 61 -0.80 -29.51 5.56
N VAL A 62 0.45 -29.50 6.03
CA VAL A 62 1.61 -29.22 5.20
C VAL A 62 2.20 -30.55 4.73
N PRO A 63 2.45 -30.75 3.42
CA PRO A 63 3.10 -31.97 2.94
C PRO A 63 4.49 -32.17 3.55
N GLY A 64 4.73 -33.35 4.12
CA GLY A 64 5.98 -33.67 4.85
C GLY A 64 6.02 -33.04 6.24
N GLU A 65 7.16 -32.45 6.61
CA GLU A 65 7.34 -31.69 7.86
C GLU A 65 7.23 -30.16 7.67
N GLY A 66 6.98 -29.68 6.44
CA GLY A 66 6.88 -28.25 6.15
C GLY A 66 8.11 -27.46 6.57
N ARG A 67 9.28 -27.74 5.99
CA ARG A 67 10.53 -27.10 6.40
C ARG A 67 11.23 -26.43 5.25
N VAL A 68 11.77 -25.24 5.50
CA VAL A 68 12.51 -24.47 4.51
C VAL A 68 13.88 -24.04 5.01
N PRO A 69 14.89 -23.99 4.11
CA PRO A 69 16.21 -23.54 4.48
C PRO A 69 16.27 -22.01 4.61
N VAL A 70 16.82 -21.55 5.73
CA VAL A 70 17.21 -20.16 5.98
C VAL A 70 18.66 -20.18 6.47
N GLY A 71 19.60 -19.90 5.56
CA GLY A 71 21.02 -20.18 5.77
C GLY A 71 21.27 -21.66 5.99
N PHE A 72 21.94 -21.99 7.10
CA PHE A 72 22.24 -23.37 7.47
C PHE A 72 21.15 -24.03 8.32
N GLU A 73 20.10 -23.29 8.69
CA GLU A 73 18.98 -23.80 9.47
C GLU A 73 17.86 -24.31 8.55
N SER A 74 17.23 -25.41 8.94
CA SER A 74 15.98 -25.91 8.35
C SER A 74 14.84 -25.60 9.31
N ILE A 75 14.03 -24.59 8.97
CA ILE A 75 13.01 -24.02 9.85
C ILE A 75 11.63 -24.52 9.42
N SER A 76 10.83 -25.02 10.36
CA SER A 76 9.46 -25.46 10.11
C SER A 76 8.47 -24.31 9.96
N TYR A 77 7.43 -24.52 9.18
CA TYR A 77 6.31 -23.61 9.00
C TYR A 77 4.98 -24.36 9.16
N ASP A 78 4.01 -23.66 9.74
CA ASP A 78 2.62 -24.12 9.81
C ASP A 78 1.78 -23.34 8.80
N ILE A 79 0.66 -23.93 8.37
CA ILE A 79 -0.29 -23.25 7.51
C ILE A 79 -1.66 -23.25 8.17
N TYR A 80 -2.33 -22.10 8.10
CA TYR A 80 -3.73 -21.96 8.45
C TYR A 80 -4.49 -21.47 7.23
N ARG A 81 -5.71 -21.96 7.05
CA ARG A 81 -6.55 -21.61 5.90
C ARG A 81 -7.90 -21.07 6.36
N SER A 82 -8.39 -20.06 5.66
CA SER A 82 -9.76 -19.59 5.74
C SER A 82 -10.21 -19.02 4.39
N MET A 83 -11.37 -18.36 4.37
CA MET A 83 -11.92 -17.64 3.23
C MET A 83 -12.07 -16.15 3.61
N MET A 84 -11.85 -15.24 2.65
CA MET A 84 -12.16 -13.83 2.90
C MET A 84 -13.67 -13.67 3.15
N PRO A 85 -14.08 -12.81 4.10
CA PRO A 85 -15.48 -12.63 4.44
C PRO A 85 -16.35 -12.36 3.21
N HIS A 86 -17.45 -13.10 3.08
CA HIS A 86 -18.43 -12.97 1.99
C HIS A 86 -17.86 -13.19 0.58
N SER A 87 -16.81 -14.00 0.43
CA SER A 87 -16.20 -14.32 -0.87
C SER A 87 -15.76 -15.79 -0.97
N SER A 88 -15.30 -16.19 -2.15
CA SER A 88 -14.62 -17.46 -2.41
C SER A 88 -13.08 -17.35 -2.43
N VAL A 89 -12.52 -16.17 -2.10
CA VAL A 89 -11.08 -15.95 -2.04
C VAL A 89 -10.49 -16.70 -0.84
N GLU A 90 -9.60 -17.65 -1.12
CA GLU A 90 -8.90 -18.39 -0.08
C GLU A 90 -7.82 -17.51 0.57
N VAL A 91 -7.64 -17.64 1.88
CA VAL A 91 -6.57 -16.98 2.63
C VAL A 91 -5.74 -18.02 3.35
N PHE A 92 -4.42 -17.99 3.12
CA PHE A 92 -3.45 -18.82 3.81
C PHE A 92 -2.55 -17.96 4.70
N LEU A 93 -2.35 -18.41 5.93
CA LEU A 93 -1.40 -17.82 6.87
C LEU A 93 -0.20 -18.73 7.01
N VAL A 94 0.99 -18.19 6.78
CA VAL A 94 2.26 -18.89 7.05
C VAL A 94 2.69 -18.60 8.48
N GLY A 95 2.70 -19.65 9.32
CA GLY A 95 3.00 -19.58 10.74
C GLY A 95 4.42 -19.98 11.09
N ASN A 96 5.02 -19.22 12.02
CA ASN A 96 6.22 -19.55 12.75
C ASN A 96 6.36 -18.58 13.93
N ASP A 97 6.26 -19.08 15.15
CA ASP A 97 6.18 -18.23 16.34
C ASP A 97 7.45 -17.39 16.54
N ARG A 98 8.63 -17.95 16.23
CA ARG A 98 9.91 -17.19 16.28
C ARG A 98 9.82 -15.90 15.45
N PHE A 99 9.18 -15.92 14.29
CA PHE A 99 9.17 -14.79 13.36
C PHE A 99 7.93 -13.89 13.45
N PHE A 100 6.76 -14.44 13.77
CA PHE A 100 5.48 -13.73 13.65
C PHE A 100 4.68 -13.63 14.95
N ASP A 101 5.05 -14.34 16.02
CA ASP A 101 4.45 -14.18 17.34
C ASP A 101 5.04 -12.95 18.07
N ARG A 102 4.74 -11.75 17.54
CA ARG A 102 5.31 -10.48 17.99
C ARG A 102 4.28 -9.37 18.07
N ASP A 103 4.58 -8.32 18.83
CA ASP A 103 3.66 -7.19 18.98
C ASP A 103 3.42 -6.41 17.68
N GLY A 104 4.48 -6.15 16.91
CA GLY A 104 4.41 -5.37 15.69
C GLY A 104 4.54 -6.23 14.42
N ILE A 105 3.93 -5.73 13.34
CA ILE A 105 3.99 -6.36 12.01
C ILE A 105 5.39 -6.13 11.39
N TYR A 106 5.81 -4.86 11.27
CA TYR A 106 7.09 -4.50 10.62
C TYR A 106 8.19 -4.12 11.60
N VAL A 107 7.83 -3.35 12.63
CA VAL A 107 8.76 -2.77 13.61
C VAL A 107 8.48 -3.31 15.00
N ASP A 108 9.52 -3.36 15.81
CA ASP A 108 9.41 -3.61 17.24
C ASP A 108 8.71 -2.42 17.92
N VAL A 109 7.58 -2.70 18.58
CA VAL A 109 6.73 -1.67 19.21
C VAL A 109 7.45 -0.95 20.36
N SER A 110 8.38 -1.62 21.05
CA SER A 110 9.11 -1.05 22.18
C SER A 110 10.23 -0.11 21.73
N THR A 111 10.89 -0.40 20.60
CA THR A 111 12.03 0.39 20.10
C THR A 111 11.68 1.32 18.95
N GLY A 112 10.57 1.08 18.25
CA GLY A 112 10.17 1.78 17.03
C GLY A 112 11.07 1.47 15.82
N LYS A 113 11.96 0.48 15.92
CA LYS A 113 12.90 0.09 14.85
C LYS A 113 12.49 -1.23 14.22
N ASP A 114 13.00 -1.49 13.03
CA ASP A 114 12.91 -2.80 12.39
C ASP A 114 13.41 -3.91 13.31
N TYR A 115 12.76 -5.08 13.25
CA TYR A 115 13.24 -6.25 13.95
C TYR A 115 14.65 -6.64 13.46
N PRO A 116 15.60 -6.99 14.35
CA PRO A 116 16.99 -7.30 13.96
C PRO A 116 17.12 -8.45 12.96
N ASP A 117 16.18 -9.38 12.97
CA ASP A 117 16.12 -10.56 12.11
C ASP A 117 15.16 -10.41 10.91
N GLN A 118 14.83 -9.17 10.54
CA GLN A 118 13.93 -8.85 9.41
C GLN A 118 14.25 -9.62 8.13
N ALA A 119 15.54 -9.73 7.79
CA ALA A 119 15.97 -10.44 6.59
C ALA A 119 15.55 -11.91 6.61
N ASP A 120 15.84 -12.60 7.72
CA ASP A 120 15.58 -14.04 7.89
C ASP A 120 14.09 -14.33 7.91
N ARG A 121 13.33 -13.45 8.58
CA ARG A 121 11.87 -13.49 8.61
C ARG A 121 11.26 -13.46 7.21
N TRP A 122 11.69 -12.51 6.38
CA TRP A 122 11.15 -12.41 5.02
C TRP A 122 11.67 -13.49 4.08
N ILE A 123 12.91 -13.96 4.27
CA ILE A 123 13.42 -15.14 3.54
C ILE A 123 12.56 -16.36 3.89
N PHE A 124 12.36 -16.62 5.17
CA PHE A 124 11.52 -17.70 5.68
C PHE A 124 10.12 -17.67 5.06
N PHE A 125 9.44 -16.52 5.14
CA PHE A 125 8.10 -16.36 4.60
C PHE A 125 8.04 -16.72 3.10
N GLN A 126 8.91 -16.13 2.30
CA GLN A 126 8.92 -16.32 0.85
C GLN A 126 9.27 -17.76 0.47
N ARG A 127 10.21 -18.39 1.19
CA ARG A 127 10.55 -19.80 1.01
C ARG A 127 9.38 -20.71 1.35
N ALA A 128 8.71 -20.49 2.48
CA ALA A 128 7.56 -21.28 2.91
C ALA A 128 6.39 -21.18 1.91
N VAL A 129 6.14 -19.98 1.36
CA VAL A 129 5.15 -19.80 0.27
C VAL A 129 5.53 -20.65 -0.94
N MET A 130 6.77 -20.55 -1.42
CA MET A 130 7.22 -21.32 -2.59
C MET A 130 7.14 -22.83 -2.34
N ASP A 131 7.53 -23.28 -1.15
CA ASP A 131 7.52 -24.69 -0.75
C ASP A 131 6.09 -25.25 -0.62
N PHE A 132 5.18 -24.53 0.02
CA PHE A 132 3.80 -25.00 0.20
C PHE A 132 3.04 -25.11 -1.13
N PHE A 133 3.10 -24.07 -1.96
CA PHE A 133 2.33 -24.04 -3.22
C PHE A 133 2.94 -24.91 -4.33
N GLN A 134 4.13 -25.48 -4.13
CA GLN A 134 4.66 -26.52 -5.02
C GLN A 134 3.93 -27.87 -4.84
N THR A 135 3.19 -28.06 -3.75
CA THR A 135 2.55 -29.34 -3.39
C THR A 135 1.05 -29.24 -3.12
N ALA A 136 0.57 -28.16 -2.50
CA ALA A 136 -0.75 -28.11 -1.86
C ALA A 136 -1.91 -27.52 -2.70
N SER A 137 -1.65 -27.02 -3.92
CA SER A 137 -2.65 -26.27 -4.71
C SER A 137 -2.65 -26.65 -6.20
N PRO A 138 -3.70 -26.33 -6.98
CA PRO A 138 -3.57 -26.18 -8.43
C PRO A 138 -2.33 -25.33 -8.76
N SER A 139 -1.67 -25.63 -9.88
CA SER A 139 -0.49 -24.86 -10.28
C SER A 139 -0.89 -23.39 -10.44
N PRO A 140 -0.25 -22.44 -9.74
CA PRO A 140 -0.60 -21.03 -9.91
C PRO A 140 -0.21 -20.58 -11.31
N ASP A 141 -1.08 -19.85 -11.99
CA ASP A 141 -0.73 -19.19 -13.23
C ASP A 141 0.12 -17.95 -12.95
N ILE A 142 -0.21 -17.23 -11.87
CA ILE A 142 0.43 -15.98 -11.49
C ILE A 142 0.78 -15.97 -9.99
N LEU A 143 2.04 -15.66 -9.68
CA LEU A 143 2.48 -15.21 -8.36
C LEU A 143 2.55 -13.68 -8.36
N HIS A 144 1.62 -13.03 -7.68
CA HIS A 144 1.52 -11.59 -7.57
C HIS A 144 2.11 -11.13 -6.23
N CYS A 145 3.32 -10.60 -6.30
CA CYS A 145 4.17 -10.26 -5.17
C CYS A 145 4.06 -8.76 -4.86
N HIS A 146 3.76 -8.39 -3.62
CA HIS A 146 3.66 -7.00 -3.18
C HIS A 146 4.83 -6.60 -2.27
N ASP A 147 5.58 -5.58 -2.71
CA ASP A 147 6.73 -4.97 -2.03
C ASP A 147 7.89 -5.91 -1.62
N HIS A 148 8.93 -5.35 -1.00
CA HIS A 148 10.21 -6.03 -0.73
C HIS A 148 10.06 -7.31 0.11
N GLN A 149 9.03 -7.41 0.94
CA GLN A 149 8.73 -8.60 1.76
C GLN A 149 8.49 -9.85 0.92
N THR A 150 8.20 -9.66 -0.37
CA THR A 150 7.97 -10.72 -1.37
C THR A 150 8.90 -10.62 -2.58
N GLY A 151 9.91 -9.75 -2.53
CA GLY A 151 10.79 -9.43 -3.66
C GLY A 151 11.74 -10.55 -4.11
N LEU A 152 12.00 -11.55 -3.27
CA LEU A 152 12.79 -12.74 -3.64
C LEU A 152 11.96 -13.80 -4.37
N ILE A 153 10.63 -13.79 -4.25
CA ILE A 153 9.76 -14.80 -4.89
C ILE A 153 9.99 -14.90 -6.41
N PRO A 154 10.05 -13.80 -7.19
CA PRO A 154 10.35 -13.88 -8.61
C PRO A 154 11.72 -14.55 -8.92
N ALA A 155 12.73 -14.29 -8.10
CA ALA A 155 14.03 -14.92 -8.23
C ALA A 155 13.99 -16.42 -7.85
N TYR A 156 13.32 -16.78 -6.76
CA TYR A 156 13.09 -18.17 -6.39
C TYR A 156 12.35 -18.94 -7.49
N LEU A 157 11.28 -18.36 -8.02
CA LEU A 157 10.52 -18.92 -9.13
C LEU A 157 11.41 -19.21 -10.34
N ARG A 158 12.25 -18.25 -10.76
CA ARG A 158 13.11 -18.43 -11.94
C ARG A 158 14.30 -19.36 -11.72
N LYS A 159 14.96 -19.26 -10.56
CA LYS A 159 16.26 -19.89 -10.35
C LYS A 159 16.20 -21.25 -9.65
N ILE A 160 15.21 -21.45 -8.79
CA ILE A 160 15.13 -22.65 -7.94
C ILE A 160 13.93 -23.52 -8.33
N TYR A 161 12.76 -22.90 -8.50
CA TYR A 161 11.51 -23.65 -8.64
C TYR A 161 11.05 -23.84 -10.09
N ARG A 162 11.68 -23.21 -11.09
CA ARG A 162 11.22 -23.23 -12.50
C ARG A 162 11.12 -24.65 -13.09
N SER A 163 12.01 -25.55 -12.68
CA SER A 163 12.01 -26.95 -13.12
C SER A 163 10.92 -27.80 -12.46
N GLN A 164 10.28 -27.30 -11.39
CA GLN A 164 9.19 -28.00 -10.72
C GLN A 164 7.93 -27.94 -11.57
N ARG A 165 7.25 -29.09 -11.73
CA ARG A 165 6.07 -29.22 -12.60
C ARG A 165 4.97 -28.20 -12.29
N LYS A 166 4.78 -27.86 -11.02
CA LYS A 166 3.75 -26.89 -10.57
C LYS A 166 4.07 -25.44 -10.93
N TYR A 167 5.35 -25.10 -11.13
CA TYR A 167 5.79 -23.74 -11.42
C TYR A 167 6.32 -23.51 -12.84
N ALA A 168 6.37 -24.57 -13.66
CA ALA A 168 6.92 -24.50 -15.01
C ALA A 168 6.26 -23.39 -15.85
N GLY A 169 4.93 -23.28 -15.77
CA GLY A 169 4.13 -22.27 -16.49
C GLY A 169 3.89 -20.96 -15.73
N THR A 170 4.20 -20.90 -14.44
CA THR A 170 3.84 -19.76 -13.57
C THR A 170 4.59 -18.49 -13.96
N ARG A 171 3.88 -17.36 -13.99
CA ARG A 171 4.42 -16.02 -14.19
C ARG A 171 4.43 -15.24 -12.89
N SER A 172 5.25 -14.20 -12.84
CA SER A 172 5.42 -13.35 -11.67
C SER A 172 5.09 -11.89 -11.99
N VAL A 173 4.25 -11.28 -11.15
CA VAL A 173 3.97 -9.85 -11.16
C VAL A 173 4.51 -9.27 -9.86
N PHE A 174 5.24 -8.17 -9.92
CA PHE A 174 5.78 -7.49 -8.73
C PHE A 174 5.21 -6.07 -8.62
N THR A 175 4.45 -5.78 -7.57
CA THR A 175 3.87 -4.47 -7.33
C THR A 175 4.65 -3.69 -6.27
N ILE A 176 5.00 -2.45 -6.62
CA ILE A 176 5.69 -1.51 -5.74
C ILE A 176 4.67 -0.50 -5.22
N HIS A 177 4.42 -0.49 -3.90
CA HIS A 177 3.56 0.50 -3.25
C HIS A 177 4.34 1.65 -2.64
N ASN A 178 5.58 1.39 -2.21
CA ASN A 178 6.41 2.43 -1.61
C ASN A 178 7.90 2.16 -1.83
N MET A 179 8.54 3.01 -2.63
CA MET A 179 9.97 2.91 -2.94
C MET A 179 10.87 3.20 -1.72
N GLY A 180 10.34 3.89 -0.70
CA GLY A 180 11.07 4.26 0.50
C GLY A 180 11.39 3.09 1.45
N TYR A 181 10.83 1.89 1.20
CA TYR A 181 11.12 0.68 1.97
C TYR A 181 11.61 -0.44 1.03
N PRO A 182 12.85 -0.36 0.51
CA PRO A 182 13.36 -1.30 -0.50
C PRO A 182 13.78 -2.68 0.05
N GLY A 183 13.85 -2.86 1.38
CA GLY A 183 14.36 -4.09 1.99
C GLY A 183 15.87 -4.26 1.76
N LEU A 184 16.65 -3.34 2.33
CA LEU A 184 18.11 -3.34 2.26
C LEU A 184 18.71 -4.13 3.42
N PHE A 185 19.58 -5.07 3.10
CA PHE A 185 20.20 -5.93 4.08
C PHE A 185 21.70 -6.14 3.82
N PRO A 186 22.49 -6.45 4.86
CA PRO A 186 23.91 -6.77 4.70
C PRO A 186 24.15 -7.94 3.73
N ARG A 187 25.33 -7.97 3.11
CA ARG A 187 25.74 -8.98 2.11
C ARG A 187 25.56 -10.42 2.60
N GLU A 188 25.77 -10.67 3.89
CA GLU A 188 25.68 -11.99 4.53
C GLU A 188 24.27 -12.60 4.44
N VAL A 189 23.25 -11.78 4.16
CA VAL A 189 21.88 -12.25 3.88
C VAL A 189 21.82 -13.04 2.58
N MET A 190 22.73 -12.83 1.63
CA MET A 190 22.77 -13.57 0.37
C MET A 190 22.85 -15.08 0.62
N THR A 191 23.77 -15.51 1.47
CA THR A 191 23.94 -16.92 1.85
C THR A 191 22.69 -17.44 2.57
N ARG A 192 22.09 -16.62 3.45
CA ARG A 192 20.85 -16.99 4.16
C ARG A 192 19.64 -17.17 3.26
N SER A 193 19.57 -16.42 2.16
CA SER A 193 18.51 -16.53 1.16
C SER A 193 18.59 -17.82 0.33
N GLY A 194 19.74 -18.51 0.35
CA GLY A 194 19.99 -19.73 -0.42
C GLY A 194 20.28 -19.50 -1.90
N PHE A 195 20.60 -18.26 -2.30
CA PHE A 195 21.21 -17.97 -3.60
C PHE A 195 22.74 -18.08 -3.51
N ASN A 196 23.40 -18.28 -4.65
CA ASN A 196 24.84 -18.46 -4.69
C ASN A 196 25.56 -17.13 -4.45
N GLU A 197 26.54 -17.10 -3.54
CA GLU A 197 27.34 -15.88 -3.25
C GLU A 197 28.06 -15.32 -4.48
N ALA A 198 28.39 -16.15 -5.47
CA ALA A 198 28.98 -15.72 -6.74
C ALA A 198 28.04 -14.80 -7.55
N GLU A 199 26.75 -14.76 -7.23
CA GLU A 199 25.78 -13.85 -7.84
C GLU A 199 25.75 -12.47 -7.16
N PHE A 200 26.50 -12.29 -6.08
CA PHE A 200 26.68 -11.01 -5.42
C PHE A 200 27.95 -10.33 -5.94
N TYR A 201 27.80 -9.58 -7.03
CA TYR A 201 28.87 -8.78 -7.64
C TYR A 201 28.31 -7.40 -8.04
N PRO A 202 29.15 -6.36 -8.20
CA PRO A 202 28.69 -5.04 -8.58
C PRO A 202 27.75 -5.10 -9.79
N THR A 203 26.63 -4.40 -9.71
CA THR A 203 25.57 -4.35 -10.75
C THR A 203 24.76 -5.63 -10.94
N SER A 204 25.00 -6.70 -10.18
CA SER A 204 24.16 -7.91 -10.26
C SER A 204 22.71 -7.61 -9.84
N PRO A 205 21.74 -8.48 -10.18
CA PRO A 205 20.36 -8.34 -9.73
C PRO A 205 20.18 -8.27 -8.20
N PHE A 206 21.15 -8.77 -7.44
CA PHE A 206 21.10 -8.87 -5.97
C PHE A 206 21.81 -7.70 -5.26
N GLU A 207 22.97 -7.28 -5.79
CA GLU A 207 23.82 -6.27 -5.15
C GLU A 207 23.28 -4.84 -5.34
N PHE A 208 23.37 -4.02 -4.29
CA PHE A 208 22.98 -2.61 -4.31
C PHE A 208 23.83 -1.82 -3.31
N TYR A 209 24.88 -1.16 -3.80
CA TYR A 209 25.84 -0.37 -3.00
C TYR A 209 26.45 -1.17 -1.83
N GLY A 210 26.87 -2.40 -2.08
CA GLY A 210 27.44 -3.33 -1.10
C GLY A 210 26.42 -4.08 -0.24
N MET A 211 25.12 -3.79 -0.42
CA MET A 211 24.01 -4.41 0.30
C MET A 211 23.21 -5.32 -0.63
N LEU A 212 22.41 -6.22 -0.06
CA LEU A 212 21.37 -6.97 -0.76
C LEU A 212 20.06 -6.17 -0.74
N ASN A 213 19.39 -6.03 -1.88
CA ASN A 213 18.13 -5.28 -1.98
C ASN A 213 17.00 -6.16 -2.51
N PHE A 214 16.04 -6.53 -1.65
CA PHE A 214 14.97 -7.45 -2.04
C PHE A 214 14.03 -6.84 -3.09
N MET A 215 13.76 -5.53 -3.03
CA MET A 215 12.96 -4.86 -4.06
C MET A 215 13.66 -4.85 -5.42
N LYS A 216 14.97 -4.62 -5.46
CA LYS A 216 15.78 -4.71 -6.69
C LYS A 216 15.66 -6.10 -7.31
N VAL A 217 15.77 -7.14 -6.49
CA VAL A 217 15.61 -8.54 -6.93
C VAL A 217 14.22 -8.74 -7.54
N GLY A 218 13.17 -8.26 -6.87
CA GLY A 218 11.78 -8.35 -7.34
C GLY A 218 11.59 -7.67 -8.70
N ILE A 219 12.05 -6.42 -8.82
CA ILE A 219 12.04 -5.65 -10.06
C ILE A 219 12.79 -6.41 -11.16
N THR A 220 13.96 -6.95 -10.87
CA THR A 220 14.85 -7.54 -11.88
C THR A 220 14.34 -8.88 -12.40
N TYR A 221 13.71 -9.70 -11.56
CA TYR A 221 13.30 -11.05 -11.94
C TYR A 221 11.83 -11.20 -12.32
N ALA A 222 10.95 -10.27 -11.93
CA ALA A 222 9.52 -10.35 -12.28
C ALA A 222 9.28 -10.34 -13.79
N ASP A 223 8.21 -11.01 -14.25
CA ASP A 223 7.77 -10.95 -15.65
C ASP A 223 7.08 -9.61 -15.96
N LEU A 224 6.38 -9.02 -14.99
CA LEU A 224 5.75 -7.70 -15.08
C LEU A 224 5.91 -6.93 -13.78
N ILE A 225 6.08 -5.61 -13.87
CA ILE A 225 6.17 -4.73 -12.70
C ILE A 225 4.96 -3.80 -12.72
N THR A 226 4.29 -3.64 -11.58
CA THR A 226 3.21 -2.66 -11.44
C THR A 226 3.46 -1.70 -10.29
N THR A 227 2.81 -0.55 -10.33
CA THR A 227 2.85 0.42 -9.23
C THR A 227 1.58 1.25 -9.17
N VAL A 228 1.43 2.09 -8.15
CA VAL A 228 0.15 2.63 -7.68
C VAL A 228 -0.46 3.76 -8.51
N SER A 229 0.25 4.25 -9.53
CA SER A 229 -0.32 5.17 -10.53
C SER A 229 0.61 5.33 -11.75
N ARG A 230 0.08 5.84 -12.86
CA ARG A 230 0.88 6.14 -14.06
C ARG A 230 1.90 7.24 -13.80
N THR A 231 1.50 8.28 -13.07
CA THR A 231 2.41 9.37 -12.70
C THR A 231 3.54 8.86 -11.83
N TYR A 232 3.22 8.07 -10.80
CA TYR A 232 4.23 7.49 -9.92
C TYR A 232 5.18 6.55 -10.66
N ALA A 233 4.67 5.75 -11.62
CA ALA A 233 5.52 4.94 -12.50
C ALA A 233 6.55 5.78 -13.26
N CYS A 234 6.20 6.99 -13.70
CA CYS A 234 7.15 7.92 -14.30
C CYS A 234 8.11 8.52 -13.27
N GLU A 235 7.60 9.00 -12.13
CA GLU A 235 8.39 9.67 -11.08
C GLU A 235 9.53 8.80 -10.57
N ILE A 236 9.27 7.53 -10.23
CA ILE A 236 10.28 6.60 -9.69
C ILE A 236 11.41 6.27 -10.67
N GLN A 237 11.27 6.62 -11.94
CA GLN A 237 12.30 6.46 -12.97
C GLN A 237 13.13 7.73 -13.19
N GLN A 238 12.70 8.89 -12.71
CA GLN A 238 13.29 10.17 -13.09
C GLN A 238 14.53 10.54 -12.29
N SER A 239 14.53 10.31 -10.97
CA SER A 239 15.61 10.77 -10.11
C SER A 239 15.84 9.85 -8.92
N LYS A 240 17.02 9.99 -8.31
CA LYS A 240 17.38 9.32 -7.06
C LYS A 240 16.45 9.65 -5.90
N GLU A 241 15.86 10.85 -5.92
CA GLU A 241 14.91 11.30 -4.91
C GLU A 241 13.64 10.43 -4.90
N TYR A 242 13.11 10.11 -6.09
CA TYR A 242 11.90 9.31 -6.23
C TYR A 242 12.17 7.80 -6.31
N GLY A 243 13.24 7.41 -7.00
CA GLY A 243 13.62 6.01 -7.22
C GLY A 243 14.46 5.40 -6.11
N TYR A 244 14.92 6.18 -5.12
CA TYR A 244 15.77 5.72 -4.02
C TYR A 244 17.05 4.98 -4.47
N GLY A 245 17.62 5.37 -5.61
CA GLY A 245 18.77 4.70 -6.23
C GLY A 245 18.39 3.53 -7.14
N LEU A 246 17.12 3.12 -7.18
CA LEU A 246 16.59 2.09 -8.09
C LEU A 246 16.09 2.68 -9.42
N GLU A 247 16.14 4.00 -9.62
CA GLU A 247 15.66 4.66 -10.84
C GLU A 247 16.33 4.11 -12.11
N GLY A 248 17.60 3.72 -12.03
CA GLY A 248 18.31 3.07 -13.14
C GLY A 248 17.72 1.71 -13.50
N VAL A 249 17.50 0.86 -12.49
CA VAL A 249 16.92 -0.49 -12.64
C VAL A 249 15.49 -0.39 -13.19
N LEU A 250 14.72 0.59 -12.74
CA LEU A 250 13.36 0.82 -13.20
C LEU A 250 13.32 1.32 -14.65
N ARG A 251 14.25 2.18 -15.06
CA ARG A 251 14.38 2.61 -16.46
C ARG A 251 14.74 1.44 -17.38
N GLU A 252 15.66 0.57 -16.96
CA GLU A 252 16.01 -0.65 -17.69
C GLU A 252 14.79 -1.56 -17.90
N ARG A 253 13.88 -1.60 -16.92
CA ARG A 253 12.63 -2.37 -16.96
C ARG A 253 11.40 -1.56 -17.35
N SER A 254 11.57 -0.37 -17.94
CA SER A 254 10.48 0.55 -18.28
C SER A 254 9.42 -0.05 -19.21
N GLY A 255 9.81 -0.97 -20.11
CA GLY A 255 8.90 -1.69 -21.00
C GLY A 255 7.93 -2.65 -20.30
N ASP A 256 8.27 -3.05 -19.07
CA ASP A 256 7.48 -3.97 -18.23
C ASP A 256 6.84 -3.27 -17.02
N LEU A 257 7.13 -1.99 -16.79
CA LEU A 257 6.61 -1.20 -15.68
C LEU A 257 5.29 -0.53 -16.04
N ILE A 258 4.23 -0.84 -15.30
CA ILE A 258 2.88 -0.32 -15.51
C ILE A 258 2.34 0.35 -14.25
N GLY A 259 1.94 1.61 -14.38
CA GLY A 259 1.18 2.30 -13.34
C GLY A 259 -0.31 1.97 -13.39
N ILE A 260 -0.83 1.35 -12.33
CA ILE A 260 -2.24 1.03 -12.13
C ILE A 260 -2.73 1.85 -10.95
N LEU A 261 -3.69 2.74 -11.18
CA LEU A 261 -4.25 3.58 -10.13
C LEU A 261 -4.95 2.70 -9.09
N ASN A 262 -4.62 2.88 -7.81
CA ASN A 262 -5.33 2.20 -6.74
C ASN A 262 -6.81 2.60 -6.74
N GLY A 263 -7.69 1.61 -6.68
CA GLY A 263 -9.12 1.82 -6.51
C GLY A 263 -9.50 2.03 -5.04
N ILE A 264 -10.75 2.44 -4.83
CA ILE A 264 -11.41 2.45 -3.52
C ILE A 264 -12.59 1.48 -3.57
N ASP A 265 -12.94 0.89 -2.41
CA ASP A 265 -14.17 0.12 -2.27
C ASP A 265 -15.36 1.08 -2.26
N ASP A 266 -16.11 1.12 -3.37
CA ASP A 266 -17.23 2.02 -3.54
C ASP A 266 -18.46 1.63 -2.74
N GLN A 267 -18.55 0.40 -2.23
CA GLN A 267 -19.62 -0.06 -1.33
C GLN A 267 -19.34 0.37 0.11
N LEU A 268 -18.10 0.22 0.56
CA LEU A 268 -17.67 0.66 1.88
C LEU A 268 -17.64 2.18 1.98
N TRP A 269 -17.20 2.86 0.93
CA TRP A 269 -17.03 4.31 0.90
C TRP A 269 -18.20 5.06 0.26
N ASN A 270 -19.43 4.57 0.34
CA ASN A 270 -20.58 5.19 -0.32
C ASN A 270 -21.33 6.21 0.58
N PRO A 271 -21.33 7.52 0.29
CA PRO A 271 -22.08 8.50 1.09
C PRO A 271 -23.59 8.30 1.05
N GLU A 272 -24.13 7.51 0.12
CA GLU A 272 -25.57 7.22 0.05
C GLU A 272 -26.04 6.24 1.13
N ASN A 273 -25.12 5.43 1.68
CA ASN A 273 -25.43 4.42 2.68
C ASN A 273 -24.42 4.34 3.84
N ASP A 274 -23.48 5.27 3.90
CA ASP A 274 -22.46 5.33 4.95
C ASP A 274 -23.10 5.69 6.30
N ARG A 275 -23.03 4.74 7.25
CA ARG A 275 -23.54 4.90 8.61
C ARG A 275 -22.67 5.78 9.49
N LEU A 276 -21.49 6.17 9.01
CA LEU A 276 -20.56 7.01 9.74
C LEU A 276 -20.91 8.49 9.60
N ILE A 277 -21.50 8.90 8.48
CA ILE A 277 -22.01 10.26 8.32
C ILE A 277 -23.43 10.40 8.88
N PRO A 278 -23.76 11.53 9.53
CA PRO A 278 -25.11 11.76 10.06
C PRO A 278 -26.21 11.78 9.00
N VAL A 279 -25.93 12.34 7.82
CA VAL A 279 -26.90 12.52 6.74
C VAL A 279 -26.31 12.00 5.42
N PRO A 280 -26.92 10.97 4.81
CA PRO A 280 -26.51 10.50 3.49
C PRO A 280 -26.64 11.58 2.41
N TYR A 281 -25.83 11.49 1.37
CA TYR A 281 -25.90 12.39 0.21
C TYR A 281 -25.48 11.67 -1.07
N THR A 282 -25.93 12.16 -2.23
CA THR A 282 -25.65 11.58 -3.56
C THR A 282 -24.89 12.58 -4.42
N VAL A 283 -24.42 12.16 -5.61
CA VAL A 283 -23.83 13.09 -6.59
C VAL A 283 -24.86 14.11 -7.11
N SER A 284 -26.15 13.75 -7.15
CA SER A 284 -27.24 14.61 -7.60
C SER A 284 -27.82 15.50 -6.51
N ASP A 285 -27.63 15.15 -5.23
CA ASP A 285 -28.09 15.91 -4.07
C ASP A 285 -27.01 15.98 -2.99
N LEU A 286 -26.34 17.14 -2.94
CA LEU A 286 -25.28 17.43 -1.98
C LEU A 286 -25.79 18.09 -0.69
N SER A 287 -27.10 18.27 -0.51
CA SER A 287 -27.66 18.98 0.66
C SER A 287 -27.23 18.37 1.99
N GLY A 288 -27.11 17.03 2.07
CA GLY A 288 -26.62 16.31 3.23
C GLY A 288 -25.19 16.68 3.65
N LYS A 289 -24.36 17.21 2.74
CA LYS A 289 -23.00 17.67 3.08
C LYS A 289 -22.99 18.80 4.09
N LEU A 290 -23.95 19.72 4.03
CA LEU A 290 -24.01 20.84 4.97
C LEU A 290 -24.27 20.35 6.40
N GLU A 291 -25.18 19.38 6.56
CA GLU A 291 -25.47 18.79 7.87
C GLU A 291 -24.28 17.96 8.38
N ASN A 292 -23.60 17.24 7.50
CA ASN A 292 -22.37 16.52 7.84
C ASN A 292 -21.24 17.47 8.26
N LYS A 293 -21.09 18.61 7.57
CA LYS A 293 -20.13 19.66 7.95
C LYS A 293 -20.45 20.24 9.32
N LYS A 294 -21.71 20.60 9.58
CA LYS A 294 -22.12 21.08 10.91
C LYS A 294 -21.81 20.06 12.00
N ALA A 295 -22.06 18.78 11.74
CA ALA A 295 -21.76 17.71 12.68
C ALA A 295 -20.25 17.55 12.91
N LEU A 296 -19.44 17.62 11.86
CA LEU A 296 -17.99 17.58 11.94
C LEU A 296 -17.44 18.73 12.79
N LEU A 297 -17.87 19.97 12.52
CA LEU A 297 -17.42 21.14 13.29
C LEU A 297 -17.81 21.03 14.77
N ARG A 298 -19.03 20.56 15.07
CA ARG A 298 -19.44 20.25 16.45
C ARG A 298 -18.58 19.17 17.10
N GLU A 299 -18.26 18.10 16.37
CA GLU A 299 -17.43 17.00 16.88
C GLU A 299 -16.01 17.46 17.23
N PHE A 300 -15.46 18.40 16.46
CA PHE A 300 -14.14 18.98 16.70
C PHE A 300 -14.15 20.23 17.61
N GLU A 301 -15.30 20.59 18.17
CA GLU A 301 -15.49 21.78 19.02
C GLU A 301 -14.98 23.07 18.34
N VAL A 302 -15.26 23.14 17.04
CA VAL A 302 -15.01 24.29 16.17
C VAL A 302 -16.31 25.07 16.05
N ASP A 303 -16.24 26.38 16.21
CA ASP A 303 -17.37 27.26 15.98
C ASP A 303 -17.75 27.27 14.49
N GLY A 304 -18.96 26.77 14.23
CA GLY A 304 -19.56 26.64 12.92
C GLY A 304 -20.37 27.85 12.49
N SER A 305 -20.12 29.04 13.03
CA SER A 305 -20.85 30.27 12.66
C SER A 305 -20.67 30.66 11.19
N HIS A 306 -19.58 30.22 10.55
CA HIS A 306 -19.22 30.54 9.17
C HIS A 306 -19.30 29.31 8.25
N LEU A 307 -20.50 28.78 8.04
CA LEU A 307 -20.72 27.56 7.25
C LEU A 307 -20.38 27.70 5.76
N GLU A 308 -20.13 28.90 5.26
CA GLU A 308 -19.65 29.17 3.91
C GLU A 308 -18.14 28.90 3.74
N TRP A 309 -17.35 28.86 4.81
CA TRP A 309 -15.91 28.63 4.75
C TRP A 309 -15.56 27.17 4.44
N PRO A 310 -14.68 26.85 3.48
CA PRO A 310 -14.33 25.46 3.16
C PRO A 310 -13.67 24.75 4.35
N VAL A 311 -13.86 23.43 4.43
CA VAL A 311 -13.11 22.58 5.35
C VAL A 311 -11.95 21.95 4.60
N VAL A 312 -10.74 22.19 5.08
CA VAL A 312 -9.51 21.55 4.61
C VAL A 312 -9.08 20.55 5.66
N ALA A 313 -9.06 19.27 5.29
CA ALA A 313 -8.65 18.21 6.19
C ALA A 313 -7.32 17.59 5.75
N MET A 314 -6.47 17.27 6.72
CA MET A 314 -5.27 16.48 6.50
C MET A 314 -5.27 15.29 7.46
N ILE A 315 -5.35 14.08 6.90
CA ILE A 315 -5.41 12.82 7.65
C ILE A 315 -4.23 11.94 7.24
N SER A 316 -3.14 12.02 7.98
CA SER A 316 -1.94 11.23 7.69
C SER A 316 -0.98 11.19 8.88
N ARG A 317 0.03 10.30 8.81
CA ARG A 317 1.16 10.35 9.75
C ARG A 317 1.89 11.68 9.61
N ILE A 318 2.27 12.30 10.73
CA ILE A 318 3.05 13.54 10.74
C ILE A 318 4.49 13.20 10.34
N ASP A 319 4.77 13.34 9.06
CA ASP A 319 6.02 12.96 8.43
C ASP A 319 6.30 13.85 7.22
N VAL A 320 7.58 14.11 6.93
CA VAL A 320 8.01 14.94 5.79
C VAL A 320 7.52 14.35 4.46
N GLN A 321 7.48 13.02 4.32
CA GLN A 321 6.95 12.35 3.15
C GLN A 321 5.46 12.62 2.91
N LYS A 322 4.73 13.07 3.95
CA LYS A 322 3.31 13.45 3.85
C LYS A 322 3.09 14.93 3.58
N GLY A 323 4.17 15.70 3.38
CA GLY A 323 4.10 17.11 3.00
C GLY A 323 3.87 18.04 4.18
N PHE A 324 4.13 17.60 5.42
CA PHE A 324 4.01 18.46 6.60
C PHE A 324 5.01 19.61 6.60
N ASP A 325 6.19 19.41 6.01
CA ASP A 325 7.15 20.47 5.73
C ASP A 325 6.56 21.59 4.88
N LEU A 326 5.79 21.23 3.85
CA LEU A 326 5.08 22.18 3.01
C LEU A 326 3.97 22.89 3.79
N VAL A 327 3.15 22.15 4.53
CA VAL A 327 2.08 22.71 5.37
C VAL A 327 2.66 23.72 6.37
N MET A 328 3.76 23.37 7.04
CA MET A 328 4.46 24.28 7.95
C MET A 328 4.95 25.54 7.23
N SER A 329 5.51 25.40 6.02
CA SER A 329 6.03 26.54 5.26
C SER A 329 4.95 27.55 4.80
N ILE A 330 3.69 27.11 4.71
CA ILE A 330 2.55 27.95 4.31
C ILE A 330 1.54 28.16 5.44
N LEU A 331 1.84 27.74 6.67
CA LEU A 331 0.87 27.71 7.75
C LEU A 331 0.29 29.10 8.02
N ASP A 332 1.15 30.12 8.16
CA ASP A 332 0.70 31.50 8.37
C ASP A 332 -0.21 32.02 7.23
N TYR A 333 0.07 31.60 5.99
CA TYR A 333 -0.75 31.94 4.84
C TYR A 333 -2.10 31.21 4.87
N LEU A 334 -2.11 29.91 5.16
CA LEU A 334 -3.35 29.12 5.32
C LEU A 334 -4.23 29.71 6.43
N LEU A 335 -3.61 30.12 7.55
CA LEU A 335 -4.27 30.72 8.70
C LEU A 335 -4.77 32.16 8.45
N SER A 336 -4.42 32.77 7.32
CA SER A 336 -4.92 34.09 6.89
C SER A 336 -6.13 34.03 5.95
N LYS A 337 -6.64 32.82 5.65
CA LYS A 337 -7.79 32.61 4.74
C LYS A 337 -9.08 32.43 5.53
N ASN A 338 -10.21 32.41 4.85
CA ASN A 338 -11.50 32.16 5.49
C ASN A 338 -11.82 30.67 5.35
N LEU A 339 -11.27 29.82 6.22
CA LEU A 339 -11.38 28.35 6.12
C LEU A 339 -11.34 27.65 7.49
N TYR A 340 -11.79 26.40 7.52
CA TYR A 340 -11.57 25.48 8.63
C TYR A 340 -10.42 24.54 8.29
N PHE A 341 -9.45 24.38 9.19
CA PHE A 341 -8.36 23.41 9.00
C PHE A 341 -8.42 22.33 10.08
N VAL A 342 -8.58 21.07 9.65
CA VAL A 342 -8.65 19.89 10.52
C VAL A 342 -7.44 19.02 10.27
N LEU A 343 -6.60 18.87 11.29
CA LEU A 343 -5.43 17.99 11.24
C LEU A 343 -5.64 16.78 12.14
N LEU A 344 -5.59 15.59 11.56
CA LEU A 344 -5.62 14.32 12.28
C LEU A 344 -4.39 13.48 11.91
N GLY A 345 -3.47 13.32 12.87
CA GLY A 345 -2.24 12.56 12.65
C GLY A 345 -1.41 12.39 13.92
N THR A 346 -0.57 11.36 13.92
CA THR A 346 0.53 11.18 14.87
C THR A 346 1.81 10.84 14.08
N GLY A 347 2.99 11.15 14.61
CA GLY A 347 4.24 10.96 13.89
C GLY A 347 5.45 11.57 14.59
N ASN A 348 6.29 12.28 13.84
CA ASN A 348 7.54 12.82 14.35
C ASN A 348 7.30 13.82 15.50
N LYS A 349 7.80 13.48 16.70
CA LYS A 349 7.68 14.29 17.91
C LYS A 349 8.20 15.72 17.74
N GLU A 350 9.25 15.95 16.96
CA GLU A 350 9.79 17.30 16.71
C GLU A 350 8.79 18.16 15.92
N THR A 351 8.13 17.55 14.92
CA THR A 351 7.11 18.22 14.11
C THR A 351 5.82 18.41 14.91
N GLU A 352 5.44 17.44 15.74
CA GLU A 352 4.30 17.53 16.67
C GLU A 352 4.49 18.66 17.69
N VAL A 353 5.68 18.74 18.32
CA VAL A 353 6.05 19.77 19.29
C VAL A 353 6.08 21.16 18.66
N TYR A 354 6.31 21.28 17.36
CA TYR A 354 6.21 22.56 16.66
C TYR A 354 4.75 22.91 16.33
N LEU A 355 3.99 21.99 15.72
CA LEU A 355 2.64 22.26 15.21
C LEU A 355 1.60 22.46 16.31
N VAL A 356 1.59 21.61 17.34
CA VAL A 356 0.52 21.63 18.36
C VAL A 356 0.57 22.91 19.20
N PRO A 357 1.71 23.36 19.74
CA PRO A 357 1.77 24.61 20.49
C PRO A 357 1.55 25.85 19.63
N HIS A 358 2.00 25.88 18.36
CA HIS A 358 1.70 27.00 17.47
C HIS A 358 0.21 27.07 17.14
N ALA A 359 -0.41 25.92 16.86
CA ALA A 359 -1.85 25.83 16.65
C ALA A 359 -2.66 26.31 17.86
N VAL A 360 -2.28 25.89 19.07
CA VAL A 360 -2.92 26.28 20.33
C VAL A 360 -2.68 27.75 20.68
N ALA A 361 -1.44 28.24 20.55
CA ALA A 361 -1.09 29.63 20.81
C ALA A 361 -1.82 30.58 19.85
N LEU A 362 -1.98 30.20 18.59
CA LEU A 362 -2.70 31.00 17.60
C LEU A 362 -4.22 30.98 17.83
N ARG A 363 -4.79 29.85 18.25
CA ARG A 363 -6.20 29.77 18.73
C ARG A 363 -6.43 30.69 19.93
N ALA A 364 -5.44 30.82 20.81
CA ALA A 364 -5.52 31.71 21.98
C ALA A 364 -5.31 33.20 21.64
N MET A 365 -4.54 33.53 20.60
CA MET A 365 -4.25 34.92 20.22
C MET A 365 -5.30 35.57 19.31
N ARG A 366 -6.23 34.80 18.73
CA ARG A 366 -7.30 35.32 17.88
C ARG A 366 -8.67 34.77 18.33
N PRO A 367 -9.33 35.41 19.30
CA PRO A 367 -10.62 34.95 19.85
C PRO A 367 -11.79 35.06 18.86
N GLU A 368 -11.67 35.87 17.80
CA GLU A 368 -12.54 35.86 16.61
C GLU A 368 -11.65 35.69 15.36
N PRO A 369 -11.37 34.47 14.89
CA PRO A 369 -10.49 34.28 13.74
C PRO A 369 -11.27 33.93 12.47
N ASP A 370 -10.83 34.52 11.36
CA ASP A 370 -11.14 34.09 9.98
C ASP A 370 -10.75 32.61 9.70
N VAL A 371 -9.97 31.97 10.57
CA VAL A 371 -9.69 30.52 10.55
C VAL A 371 -9.91 29.90 11.91
N GLN A 372 -10.73 28.86 11.97
CA GLN A 372 -10.80 28.02 13.15
C GLN A 372 -10.03 26.72 12.94
N LEU A 373 -9.00 26.55 13.77
CA LEU A 373 -8.05 25.46 13.70
C LEU A 373 -8.39 24.42 14.77
N ALA A 374 -8.72 23.21 14.33
CA ALA A 374 -8.79 22.04 15.21
C ALA A 374 -7.58 21.14 14.95
N VAL A 375 -6.60 21.22 15.85
CA VAL A 375 -5.51 20.24 15.93
C VAL A 375 -5.82 19.31 17.08
N TRP A 376 -6.17 18.07 16.75
CA TRP A 376 -6.41 17.02 17.73
C TRP A 376 -5.22 16.07 17.76
N HIS A 377 -4.48 16.14 18.86
CA HIS A 377 -3.34 15.28 19.15
C HIS A 377 -3.56 14.61 20.51
N ARG A 378 -3.61 13.28 20.55
CA ARG A 378 -3.54 12.51 21.80
C ARG A 378 -2.23 11.72 21.83
N PRO A 379 -1.28 12.06 22.71
CA PRO A 379 0.02 11.39 22.78
C PRO A 379 -0.08 9.89 23.15
N ASP A 380 -1.18 9.45 23.76
CA ASP A 380 -1.36 8.09 24.26
C ASP A 380 -2.36 7.22 23.47
N CYS A 381 -2.77 7.65 22.26
CA CYS A 381 -3.70 6.90 21.44
C CYS A 381 -3.05 6.44 20.14
N PRO A 382 -2.70 5.14 20.00
CA PRO A 382 -2.16 4.65 18.74
C PRO A 382 -3.21 4.79 17.62
N LEU A 383 -2.73 5.17 16.43
CA LEU A 383 -3.56 5.47 15.25
C LEU A 383 -4.50 4.32 14.90
N ASP A 384 -4.14 3.07 15.19
CA ASP A 384 -4.96 1.88 14.97
C ASP A 384 -6.33 1.95 15.67
N ARG A 385 -6.40 2.51 16.90
CA ARG A 385 -7.65 2.69 17.66
C ARG A 385 -8.50 3.88 17.18
N TRP A 386 -7.88 4.91 16.60
CA TRP A 386 -8.58 6.08 16.03
C TRP A 386 -8.96 5.92 14.55
N SER A 387 -8.21 5.10 13.81
CA SER A 387 -8.26 4.99 12.35
C SER A 387 -9.56 4.41 11.80
N GLY A 388 -10.36 3.75 12.64
CA GLY A 388 -11.68 3.30 12.25
C GLY A 388 -12.64 4.47 12.11
N ARG A 389 -13.39 4.81 13.16
CA ARG A 389 -14.58 5.66 13.02
C ARG A 389 -14.32 7.11 12.57
N HIS A 390 -13.35 7.80 13.15
CA HIS A 390 -13.17 9.24 12.90
C HIS A 390 -12.48 9.51 11.56
N SER A 391 -11.48 8.69 11.20
CA SER A 391 -10.81 8.83 9.90
C SER A 391 -11.71 8.45 8.73
N LEU A 392 -12.56 7.42 8.92
CA LEU A 392 -13.59 7.04 7.96
C LEU A 392 -14.65 8.16 7.85
N ARG A 393 -15.10 8.75 8.97
CA ARG A 393 -16.05 9.90 8.98
C ARG A 393 -15.55 11.09 8.19
N ILE A 394 -14.32 11.53 8.39
CA ILE A 394 -13.80 12.72 7.68
C ILE A 394 -13.63 12.40 6.19
N ARG A 395 -13.14 11.20 5.84
CA ARG A 395 -12.98 10.78 4.44
C ARG A 395 -14.31 10.62 3.70
N SER A 396 -15.37 10.19 4.36
CA SER A 396 -16.69 10.09 3.73
C SER A 396 -17.42 11.43 3.55
N ILE A 397 -17.02 12.46 4.28
CA ILE A 397 -17.53 13.83 4.10
C ILE A 397 -16.96 14.51 2.85
N ASP A 398 -15.75 14.14 2.41
CA ASP A 398 -14.97 14.88 1.39
C ASP A 398 -15.02 14.31 -0.04
N ARG A 399 -16.07 13.58 -0.41
CA ARG A 399 -16.16 12.93 -1.74
C ARG A 399 -16.48 13.88 -2.92
N SER A 400 -16.59 15.20 -2.70
CA SER A 400 -16.83 16.16 -3.80
C SER A 400 -16.39 17.60 -3.49
N GLY A 401 -15.52 18.15 -4.35
CA GLY A 401 -15.44 19.56 -4.79
C GLY A 401 -15.16 20.70 -3.80
N ASP A 402 -15.78 20.73 -2.63
CA ASP A 402 -15.82 21.89 -1.73
C ASP A 402 -14.91 21.76 -0.49
N GLY A 403 -14.29 20.60 -0.32
CA GLY A 403 -13.20 20.35 0.62
C GLY A 403 -11.93 19.98 -0.15
N ILE A 404 -10.78 20.48 0.32
CA ILE A 404 -9.48 20.08 -0.22
C ILE A 404 -8.89 19.08 0.77
N LEU A 405 -9.01 17.77 0.49
CA LEU A 405 -8.18 16.77 1.14
C LEU A 405 -6.74 16.94 0.63
N LEU A 406 -5.88 17.50 1.47
CA LEU A 406 -4.44 17.55 1.18
C LEU A 406 -3.85 16.16 1.41
N GLN A 407 -3.96 15.29 0.42
CA GLN A 407 -3.14 14.10 0.31
C GLN A 407 -2.07 14.33 -0.75
N ARG A 408 -0.83 14.48 -0.30
CA ARG A 408 0.31 14.23 -1.19
C ARG A 408 0.22 12.76 -1.60
N LEU A 409 -0.05 12.48 -2.88
CA LEU A 409 0.22 11.17 -3.47
C LEU A 409 1.67 10.86 -3.13
N SER A 410 1.88 9.77 -2.40
CA SER A 410 3.15 9.42 -1.76
C SER A 410 4.29 9.45 -2.78
N SER A 411 5.03 10.56 -2.79
CA SER A 411 6.27 10.71 -3.53
C SER A 411 7.21 11.49 -2.62
N PRO A 412 8.22 10.83 -2.03
CA PRO A 412 9.04 11.41 -0.98
C PRO A 412 10.03 12.41 -1.56
N ALA A 413 10.13 13.58 -0.94
CA ALA A 413 11.15 14.56 -1.25
C ALA A 413 12.06 14.76 -0.03
N VAL A 414 13.38 14.79 -0.26
CA VAL A 414 14.35 15.31 0.71
C VAL A 414 15.30 16.27 -0.02
N GLN A 415 15.10 17.54 0.32
CA GLN A 415 15.99 18.71 0.30
C GLN A 415 17.12 18.80 -0.73
N GLY A 416 16.90 19.67 -1.72
CA GLY A 416 17.95 20.48 -2.35
C GLY A 416 17.67 21.97 -2.12
N ARG A 417 18.66 22.70 -1.57
CA ARG A 417 18.65 24.17 -1.51
C ARG A 417 18.50 24.73 -2.92
N HIS A 418 17.59 25.68 -3.17
CA HIS A 418 17.90 26.93 -3.87
C HIS A 418 16.71 27.91 -3.95
N ARG A 419 17.10 29.16 -4.21
CA ARG A 419 16.40 30.43 -4.03
C ARG A 419 15.15 30.63 -4.89
N SER A 420 14.30 31.50 -4.35
CA SER A 420 13.12 32.13 -4.95
C SER A 420 13.24 32.56 -6.41
N ARG A 421 12.14 32.37 -7.15
CA ARG A 421 11.50 33.42 -7.97
C ARG A 421 10.07 33.00 -8.33
N ALA A 422 9.12 33.85 -7.96
CA ALA A 422 7.73 33.77 -8.37
C ALA A 422 7.58 34.25 -9.83
N SER A 423 6.70 33.59 -10.60
CA SER A 423 6.02 34.23 -11.73
C SER A 423 4.84 33.39 -12.26
N VAL A 424 3.66 34.00 -12.12
CA VAL A 424 2.56 34.14 -13.10
C VAL A 424 1.83 32.89 -13.64
N VAL A 425 0.60 32.76 -13.11
CA VAL A 425 -0.68 32.25 -13.66
C VAL A 425 -0.71 31.87 -15.15
N ALA A 426 -1.13 30.63 -15.43
CA ALA A 426 -1.77 30.24 -16.68
C ALA A 426 -3.07 29.47 -16.38
N GLN A 427 -4.17 29.87 -17.03
CA GLN A 427 -5.51 29.28 -16.89
C GLN A 427 -5.58 27.84 -17.44
N PRO A 428 -6.46 26.96 -16.90
CA PRO A 428 -6.69 25.64 -17.47
C PRO A 428 -7.63 25.70 -18.71
N PRO A 429 -7.42 24.86 -19.74
CA PRO A 429 -8.33 24.74 -20.88
C PRO A 429 -9.60 23.93 -20.51
N PRO A 430 -10.67 24.00 -21.32
CA PRO A 430 -12.00 23.56 -20.92
C PRO A 430 -12.16 22.03 -20.90
N VAL A 431 -13.03 21.58 -20.00
CA VAL A 431 -13.45 20.19 -19.78
C VAL A 431 -14.22 19.68 -21.01
N ALA A 432 -13.82 18.52 -21.54
CA ALA A 432 -14.61 17.72 -22.48
C ALA A 432 -15.17 16.46 -21.75
N PRO A 433 -16.34 15.94 -22.17
CA PRO A 433 -17.29 15.29 -21.27
C PRO A 433 -17.00 13.81 -20.96
N ALA A 434 -17.71 13.36 -19.91
CA ALA A 434 -17.78 12.00 -19.38
C ALA A 434 -17.92 10.94 -20.49
N ASP A 435 -16.99 9.98 -20.47
CA ASP A 435 -17.02 8.64 -21.10
C ASP A 435 -15.61 7.98 -21.11
N ALA A 436 -14.59 8.65 -20.56
CA ALA A 436 -13.21 8.14 -20.52
C ALA A 436 -12.98 6.96 -19.56
N GLU A 437 -13.75 6.82 -18.48
CA GLU A 437 -13.53 5.78 -17.47
C GLU A 437 -13.96 4.38 -17.95
N TRP A 438 -15.02 4.30 -18.76
CA TRP A 438 -15.51 3.02 -19.30
C TRP A 438 -14.64 2.47 -20.43
N HIS A 439 -14.03 3.34 -21.24
CA HIS A 439 -13.12 2.92 -22.31
C HIS A 439 -11.69 2.60 -21.81
N ALA A 440 -11.21 3.25 -20.75
CA ALA A 440 -9.87 3.01 -20.22
C ALA A 440 -9.74 1.62 -19.58
N ALA A 441 -10.72 1.18 -18.76
CA ALA A 441 -10.66 -0.13 -18.08
C ALA A 441 -10.72 -1.30 -19.08
N ARG A 442 -11.61 -1.22 -20.08
CA ARG A 442 -11.75 -2.24 -21.13
C ARG A 442 -10.51 -2.32 -22.03
N PHE A 443 -9.94 -1.17 -22.42
CA PHE A 443 -8.72 -1.12 -23.24
C PHE A 443 -7.47 -1.62 -22.49
N GLN A 444 -7.41 -1.44 -21.16
CA GLN A 444 -6.32 -1.93 -20.31
C GLN A 444 -6.40 -3.46 -20.13
N LEU A 445 -7.59 -4.00 -19.87
CA LEU A 445 -7.82 -5.44 -19.76
C LEU A 445 -7.58 -6.15 -21.10
N GLU A 446 -7.98 -5.56 -22.22
CA GLU A 446 -7.72 -6.09 -23.56
C GLU A 446 -6.22 -6.11 -23.88
N ARG A 447 -5.42 -5.11 -23.48
CA ARG A 447 -3.94 -5.13 -23.66
C ARG A 447 -3.22 -6.12 -22.74
N ILE A 448 -3.70 -6.29 -21.50
CA ILE A 448 -3.15 -7.30 -20.58
C ILE A 448 -3.47 -8.69 -21.10
N ARG A 449 -4.73 -8.95 -21.48
CA ARG A 449 -5.15 -10.20 -22.14
C ARG A 449 -4.34 -10.45 -23.40
N ASP A 450 -4.19 -9.48 -24.28
CA ASP A 450 -3.43 -9.63 -25.53
C ASP A 450 -1.95 -9.92 -25.31
N LYS A 451 -1.29 -9.26 -24.36
CA LYS A 451 0.12 -9.53 -24.04
C LYS A 451 0.28 -10.92 -23.40
N VAL A 452 -0.63 -11.30 -22.51
CA VAL A 452 -0.65 -12.62 -21.87
C VAL A 452 -0.91 -13.71 -22.92
N CYS A 453 -1.95 -13.59 -23.75
CA CYS A 453 -2.28 -14.53 -24.82
C CYS A 453 -1.19 -14.64 -25.90
N ARG A 454 -0.54 -13.53 -26.29
CA ARG A 454 0.62 -13.56 -27.21
C ARG A 454 1.84 -14.26 -26.59
N SER A 455 2.03 -14.11 -25.27
CA SER A 455 3.11 -14.78 -24.55
C SER A 455 2.88 -16.29 -24.36
N LEU A 456 1.61 -16.73 -24.43
CA LEU A 456 1.17 -18.12 -24.20
C LEU A 456 1.10 -19.00 -25.48
N ARG A 457 1.45 -18.48 -26.68
CA ARG A 457 1.35 -19.21 -27.97
C ARG A 457 0.02 -19.93 -28.19
N MET A 458 -1.11 -19.31 -27.85
CA MET A 458 -2.42 -19.91 -28.17
C MET A 458 -2.78 -19.65 -29.64
N PRO A 459 -3.23 -20.67 -30.42
CA PRO A 459 -3.59 -20.52 -31.82
C PRO A 459 -4.80 -19.59 -32.01
N ASP A 460 -4.81 -18.85 -33.11
CA ASP A 460 -5.67 -17.69 -33.39
C ASP A 460 -7.20 -17.92 -33.38
N LYS A 461 -7.70 -19.11 -33.07
CA LYS A 461 -9.14 -19.44 -33.07
C LYS A 461 -9.88 -19.19 -31.76
N GLU A 462 -9.21 -18.84 -30.66
CA GLU A 462 -9.86 -18.59 -29.35
C GLU A 462 -9.95 -17.10 -28.96
N ARG A 463 -9.77 -16.17 -29.92
CA ARG A 463 -9.74 -14.71 -29.67
C ARG A 463 -11.10 -13.98 -29.75
N ALA A 464 -12.21 -14.68 -29.97
CA ALA A 464 -13.54 -14.07 -30.08
C ALA A 464 -14.20 -13.87 -28.70
#